data_AF-A0A349TC13-F1
#
_entry.id   AF-A0A349TC13-F1
#
_cell.length_a   1.000
_cell.length_b   1.000
_cell.length_c   1.000
_cell.angle_alpha   90.00
_cell.angle_beta   90.00
_cell.angle_gamma   90.00
#
_symmetry.space_group_name_H-M   'P 1'
#
loop_
_entity.id
_entity.type
_entity.pdbx_description
1 polymer ?
#
loop_
_entity_poly.entity_id
_entity_poly.type
_entity_poly.pdbx_seq_one_letter_code
_entity_poly.pdbx_strand_id
1 'polypeptide(L)'
;MAPRARCFRDGAGAQCLARHARCGADRFCRTSTALMGGVVDQLREIFPDATFASAANISELGDEAGAYALLIEMAEPVVFSRKALGAAKLQGPLVYAGSATGPGGIGARLSRHFRKDKPIRWHVDELTTRAAHIEALAIPGGSECEIVSQLLGTGKFRPALSGFGSSDCSVCPAHLLQPIPATQQSQLRGRHPA
;
A
#
# COMPACT_ATOMS: atom_id res chain seq x y z
N MET A 1 15.00 30.86 8.04
CA MET A 1 13.77 31.51 8.53
C MET A 1 12.61 30.95 7.73
N ALA A 2 11.83 30.03 8.30
CA ALA A 2 10.71 29.37 7.62
C ALA A 2 9.43 30.23 7.74
N PRO A 3 8.54 30.26 6.72
CA PRO A 3 7.28 30.97 6.85
C PRO A 3 6.31 30.17 7.72
N ARG A 4 5.69 30.84 8.69
CA ARG A 4 4.65 30.29 9.57
C ARG A 4 3.35 30.15 8.80
N ALA A 5 2.82 28.93 8.70
CA ALA A 5 1.45 28.70 8.24
C ALA A 5 0.46 29.23 9.29
N ARG A 6 -0.37 30.21 8.92
CA ARG A 6 -1.54 30.62 9.71
C ARG A 6 -2.73 29.75 9.29
N CYS A 7 -3.35 29.07 10.25
CA CYS A 7 -4.66 28.46 10.08
C CYS A 7 -5.75 29.50 10.39
N PHE A 8 -6.70 29.68 9.48
CA PHE A 8 -7.98 30.34 9.77
C PHE A 8 -9.04 29.24 9.90
N ARG A 9 -9.83 29.27 10.98
CA ARG A 9 -11.05 28.47 11.13
C ARG A 9 -12.21 29.39 10.80
N ASP A 10 -13.07 28.99 9.87
CA ASP A 10 -14.44 29.49 9.81
C ASP A 10 -15.42 28.31 9.86
N GLY A 11 -16.41 28.45 10.72
CA GLY A 11 -17.44 27.47 10.97
C GLY A 11 -18.55 27.54 9.91
N ALA A 12 -18.53 26.58 9.00
CA ALA A 12 -19.68 26.05 8.27
C ALA A 12 -19.21 24.79 7.54
N GLY A 13 -20.05 23.75 7.50
CA GLY A 13 -19.74 22.37 7.08
C GLY A 13 -18.63 22.21 6.03
N ALA A 14 -17.57 21.49 6.41
CA ALA A 14 -16.44 21.15 5.55
C ALA A 14 -16.87 20.16 4.45
N GLN A 15 -17.37 20.67 3.33
CA GLN A 15 -17.31 19.97 2.05
C GLN A 15 -15.93 20.23 1.44
N CYS A 16 -15.03 19.26 1.59
CA CYS A 16 -13.74 19.28 0.91
C CYS A 16 -13.95 18.81 -0.54
N LEU A 17 -14.33 19.74 -1.42
CA LEU A 17 -14.36 19.53 -2.86
C LEU A 17 -12.95 19.18 -3.34
N ALA A 18 -12.83 18.00 -3.93
CA ALA A 18 -11.65 17.48 -4.59
C ALA A 18 -11.03 18.55 -5.52
N ARG A 19 -9.88 19.08 -5.13
CA ARG A 19 -9.02 19.80 -6.07
C ARG A 19 -8.11 18.77 -6.70
N HIS A 20 -8.34 18.54 -7.99
CA HIS A 20 -7.33 17.98 -8.89
C HIS A 20 -6.01 18.70 -8.66
N ALA A 21 -5.09 18.07 -7.92
CA ALA A 21 -3.74 18.56 -7.76
C ALA A 21 -3.06 18.41 -9.12
N ARG A 22 -2.97 19.52 -9.85
CA ARG A 22 -2.16 19.59 -11.07
C ARG A 22 -0.73 19.24 -10.67
N CYS A 23 -0.28 18.11 -11.19
CA CYS A 23 1.10 17.64 -11.15
C CYS A 23 1.98 18.66 -11.87
N GLY A 24 2.53 19.62 -11.13
CA GLY A 24 3.36 20.68 -11.68
C GLY A 24 4.31 21.24 -10.62
N ALA A 25 5.53 20.72 -10.60
CA ALA A 25 6.73 21.25 -9.95
C ALA A 25 7.12 20.79 -8.53
N ASP A 26 6.38 19.91 -7.84
CA ASP A 26 6.85 19.41 -6.54
C ASP A 26 7.89 18.29 -6.69
N ARG A 27 9.06 18.45 -6.05
CA ARG A 27 10.13 17.45 -6.02
C ARG A 27 9.65 16.15 -5.38
N PHE A 28 8.70 16.24 -4.45
CA PHE A 28 8.09 15.11 -3.76
C PHE A 28 7.33 14.16 -4.71
N CYS A 29 6.54 14.72 -5.64
CA CYS A 29 5.76 13.94 -6.60
C CYS A 29 6.66 13.15 -7.57
N ARG A 30 7.72 13.78 -8.10
CA ARG A 30 8.66 13.12 -9.03
C ARG A 30 9.42 11.97 -8.38
N THR A 31 9.84 12.11 -7.12
CA THR A 31 10.50 11.02 -6.39
C THR A 31 9.52 9.89 -6.07
N SER A 32 8.27 10.23 -5.74
CA SER A 32 7.23 9.24 -5.45
C SER A 32 6.90 8.38 -6.66
N THR A 33 6.70 8.98 -7.84
CA THR A 33 6.43 8.24 -9.10
C THR A 33 7.59 7.32 -9.50
N ALA A 34 8.85 7.78 -9.39
CA ALA A 34 10.01 6.95 -9.71
C ALA A 34 10.18 5.78 -8.74
N LEU A 35 9.92 5.99 -7.44
CA LEU A 35 9.93 4.92 -6.45
C LEU A 35 8.80 3.92 -6.68
N MET A 36 7.60 4.40 -7.03
CA MET A 36 6.48 3.52 -7.41
C MET A 36 6.81 2.68 -8.64
N GLY A 37 7.37 3.27 -9.70
CA GLY A 37 7.81 2.53 -10.89
C GLY A 37 8.80 1.42 -10.55
N GLY A 38 9.82 1.72 -9.73
CA GLY A 38 10.79 0.72 -9.29
C GLY A 38 10.19 -0.40 -8.42
N VAL A 39 9.12 -0.12 -7.66
CA VAL A 39 8.38 -1.16 -6.92
C VAL A 39 7.58 -2.03 -7.87
N VAL A 40 6.87 -1.43 -8.83
CA VAL A 40 6.10 -2.18 -9.85
C VAL A 40 7.01 -3.14 -10.61
N ASP A 41 8.19 -2.69 -11.04
CA ASP A 41 9.14 -3.53 -11.77
C ASP A 41 9.65 -4.70 -10.93
N GLN A 42 9.94 -4.47 -9.63
CA GLN A 42 10.30 -5.55 -8.71
C GLN A 42 9.18 -6.56 -8.53
N LEU A 43 7.93 -6.11 -8.46
CA LEU A 43 6.79 -7.02 -8.32
C LEU A 43 6.57 -7.85 -9.59
N ARG A 44 6.81 -7.30 -10.78
CA ARG A 44 6.79 -8.06 -12.04
C ARG A 44 7.89 -9.13 -12.08
N GLU A 45 9.06 -8.82 -11.55
CA GLU A 45 10.17 -9.77 -11.47
C GLU A 45 9.88 -10.92 -10.48
N ILE A 46 9.30 -10.60 -9.33
CA ILE A 46 9.01 -11.58 -8.27
C ILE A 46 7.79 -12.44 -8.64
N PHE A 47 6.76 -11.84 -9.24
CA PHE A 47 5.50 -12.51 -9.58
C PHE A 47 5.21 -12.41 -11.09
N PRO A 48 5.97 -13.12 -11.94
CA PRO A 48 5.85 -13.01 -13.40
C PRO A 48 4.50 -13.49 -13.93
N ASP A 49 3.86 -14.44 -13.25
CA ASP A 49 2.57 -15.01 -13.66
C ASP A 49 1.36 -14.26 -13.05
N ALA A 50 1.59 -13.22 -12.24
CA ALA A 50 0.53 -12.45 -11.62
C ALA A 50 -0.14 -11.50 -12.61
N THR A 51 -1.44 -11.30 -12.45
CA THR A 51 -2.19 -10.34 -13.26
C THR A 51 -2.18 -8.96 -12.61
N PHE A 52 -1.64 -7.97 -13.30
CA PHE A 52 -1.68 -6.58 -12.84
C PHE A 52 -3.05 -5.94 -13.11
N ALA A 53 -3.60 -5.31 -12.08
CA ALA A 53 -4.87 -4.62 -12.13
C ALA A 53 -4.74 -3.16 -11.69
N SER A 54 -5.54 -2.33 -12.32
CA SER A 54 -5.70 -0.91 -12.08
C SER A 54 -7.19 -0.57 -12.06
N ALA A 55 -7.54 0.66 -11.72
CA ALA A 55 -8.94 1.10 -11.77
C ALA A 55 -9.58 0.93 -13.16
N ALA A 56 -8.78 0.90 -14.24
CA ALA A 56 -9.26 0.81 -15.61
C ALA A 56 -9.68 -0.61 -16.03
N ASN A 57 -9.02 -1.65 -15.52
CA ASN A 57 -9.25 -3.04 -15.91
C ASN A 57 -9.71 -3.94 -14.75
N ILE A 58 -9.98 -3.36 -13.57
CA ILE A 58 -10.34 -4.16 -12.39
C ILE A 58 -11.63 -4.97 -12.56
N SER A 59 -12.55 -4.49 -13.40
CA SER A 59 -13.80 -5.20 -13.74
C SER A 59 -13.59 -6.44 -14.62
N GLU A 60 -12.39 -6.61 -15.18
CA GLU A 60 -12.04 -7.75 -16.03
C GLU A 60 -11.48 -8.93 -15.22
N LEU A 61 -11.19 -8.73 -13.93
CA LEU A 61 -10.75 -9.81 -13.05
C LEU A 61 -11.89 -10.78 -12.76
N GLY A 62 -11.56 -12.07 -12.79
CA GLY A 62 -12.46 -13.15 -12.43
C GLY A 62 -12.80 -13.20 -10.93
N ASP A 63 -13.66 -14.15 -10.59
CA ASP A 63 -14.14 -14.44 -9.23
C ASP A 63 -13.32 -15.54 -8.53
N GLU A 64 -12.14 -15.85 -9.07
CA GLU A 64 -11.23 -16.84 -8.52
C GLU A 64 -10.79 -16.48 -7.10
N ALA A 65 -10.70 -17.50 -6.24
CA ALA A 65 -10.13 -17.35 -4.91
C ALA A 65 -8.59 -17.29 -4.97
N GLY A 66 -7.99 -16.58 -4.03
CA GLY A 66 -6.53 -16.52 -3.91
C GLY A 66 -6.07 -15.34 -3.09
N ALA A 67 -4.95 -14.75 -3.50
CA ALA A 67 -4.35 -13.60 -2.83
C ALA A 67 -4.09 -12.46 -3.80
N TYR A 68 -3.82 -11.29 -3.24
CA TYR A 68 -3.48 -10.09 -3.98
C TYR A 68 -2.48 -9.23 -3.22
N ALA A 69 -1.72 -8.43 -3.97
CA ALA A 69 -0.91 -7.35 -3.42
C ALA A 69 -1.49 -6.01 -3.88
N LEU A 70 -1.75 -5.07 -2.96
CA LEU A 70 -2.06 -3.68 -3.28
C LEU A 70 -0.78 -2.85 -3.24
N LEU A 71 -0.49 -2.13 -4.31
CA LEU A 71 0.48 -1.05 -4.30
C LEU A 71 -0.27 0.25 -4.02
N ILE A 72 0.06 0.88 -2.91
CA ILE A 72 -0.64 2.07 -2.43
C ILE A 72 0.35 3.21 -2.40
N GLU A 73 0.11 4.24 -3.19
CA GLU A 73 0.90 5.46 -3.15
C GLU A 73 0.23 6.50 -2.25
N MET A 74 0.91 6.89 -1.18
CA MET A 74 0.45 7.95 -0.28
C MET A 74 1.13 9.28 -0.62
N ALA A 75 0.38 10.21 -1.23
CA ALA A 75 0.89 11.56 -1.52
C ALA A 75 1.12 12.40 -0.26
N GLU A 76 0.38 12.13 0.80
CA GLU A 76 0.56 12.78 2.09
C GLU A 76 0.70 11.73 3.20
N PRO A 77 1.49 12.04 4.25
CA PRO A 77 1.63 11.11 5.35
C PRO A 77 0.32 10.90 6.11
N VAL A 78 0.05 9.64 6.41
CA VAL A 78 -1.10 9.19 7.18
C VAL A 78 -0.65 8.71 8.54
N VAL A 79 -1.15 9.33 9.60
CA VAL A 79 -1.01 8.79 10.95
C VAL A 79 -2.06 7.70 11.12
N PHE A 80 -1.60 6.45 11.17
CA PHE A 80 -2.41 5.30 11.52
C PHE A 80 -2.23 5.04 13.02
N SER A 81 -3.34 4.91 13.75
CA SER A 81 -3.31 4.59 15.18
C SER A 81 -4.42 3.62 15.54
N ARG A 82 -4.04 2.50 16.17
CA ARG A 82 -4.95 1.50 16.73
C ARG A 82 -4.37 1.01 18.05
N LYS A 83 -5.22 0.85 19.07
CA LYS A 83 -4.78 0.41 20.41
C LYS A 83 -3.91 -0.85 20.38
N ALA A 84 -4.22 -1.82 19.52
CA ALA A 84 -3.49 -3.09 19.43
C ALA A 84 -2.21 -3.03 18.57
N LEU A 85 -2.07 -2.04 17.68
CA LEU A 85 -0.97 -1.96 16.70
C LEU A 85 -0.02 -0.78 16.97
N GLY A 86 -0.36 0.10 17.90
CA GLY A 86 0.36 1.34 18.16
C GLY A 86 0.03 2.43 17.14
N ALA A 87 0.93 3.41 17.02
CA ALA A 87 0.82 4.53 16.09
C ALA A 87 2.01 4.56 15.14
N ALA A 88 1.75 4.77 13.85
CA ALA A 88 2.78 4.92 12.84
C ALA A 88 2.40 5.96 11.81
N LYS A 89 3.42 6.64 11.26
CA LYS A 89 3.27 7.56 10.13
C LYS A 89 3.61 6.81 8.85
N LEU A 90 2.59 6.53 8.04
CA LEU A 90 2.69 5.81 6.77
C LEU A 90 2.70 6.81 5.61
N GLN A 91 3.68 6.72 4.72
CA GLN A 91 3.86 7.66 3.61
C GLN A 91 4.59 7.01 2.43
N GLY A 92 4.46 7.58 1.24
CA GLY A 92 5.11 7.06 0.03
C GLY A 92 4.52 5.72 -0.43
N PRO A 93 5.32 4.89 -1.14
CA PRO A 93 4.88 3.60 -1.64
C PRO A 93 4.71 2.58 -0.50
N LEU A 94 3.57 1.90 -0.47
CA LEU A 94 3.27 0.79 0.44
C LEU A 94 2.80 -0.41 -0.36
N VAL A 95 3.12 -1.62 0.10
CA VAL A 95 2.63 -2.87 -0.47
C VAL A 95 1.85 -3.63 0.60
N TYR A 96 0.58 -3.93 0.35
CA TYR A 96 -0.25 -4.71 1.26
C TYR A 96 -0.62 -6.05 0.63
N ALA A 97 -0.31 -7.16 1.30
CA ALA A 97 -0.77 -8.49 0.91
C ALA A 97 -2.11 -8.81 1.58
N GLY A 98 -3.06 -9.36 0.82
CA GLY A 98 -4.35 -9.75 1.35
C GLY A 98 -4.91 -10.99 0.65
N SER A 99 -5.80 -11.69 1.37
CA SER A 99 -6.53 -12.86 0.87
C SER A 99 -7.95 -12.52 0.39
N ALA A 100 -8.41 -13.28 -0.60
CA ALA A 100 -9.71 -13.19 -1.22
C ALA A 100 -10.31 -14.60 -1.42
N THR A 101 -10.93 -15.12 -0.36
CA THR A 101 -11.59 -16.44 -0.35
C THR A 101 -13.11 -16.35 -0.25
N GLY A 102 -13.66 -15.13 -0.16
CA GLY A 102 -15.10 -14.89 -0.07
C GLY A 102 -15.79 -14.81 -1.44
N PRO A 103 -17.12 -14.58 -1.45
CA PRO A 103 -17.89 -14.46 -2.68
C PRO A 103 -17.33 -13.39 -3.64
N GLY A 104 -17.19 -13.75 -4.92
CA GLY A 104 -16.64 -12.88 -5.96
C GLY A 104 -15.10 -12.80 -5.98
N GLY A 105 -14.41 -13.56 -5.14
CA GLY A 105 -12.97 -13.80 -5.20
C GLY A 105 -12.10 -12.54 -5.20
N ILE A 106 -10.97 -12.63 -5.90
CA ILE A 106 -9.99 -11.55 -6.01
C ILE A 106 -10.62 -10.31 -6.65
N GLY A 107 -11.39 -10.47 -7.74
CA GLY A 107 -12.01 -9.36 -8.47
C GLY A 107 -12.91 -8.50 -7.57
N ALA A 108 -13.79 -9.10 -6.79
CA ALA A 108 -14.68 -8.37 -5.88
C ALA A 108 -13.90 -7.66 -4.75
N ARG A 109 -12.90 -8.34 -4.19
CA ARG A 109 -12.08 -7.80 -3.10
C ARG A 109 -11.26 -6.60 -3.56
N LEU A 110 -10.57 -6.73 -4.70
CA LEU A 110 -9.80 -5.64 -5.28
C LEU A 110 -10.71 -4.50 -5.72
N SER A 111 -11.82 -4.76 -6.43
CA SER A 111 -12.80 -3.73 -6.81
C SER A 111 -13.24 -2.86 -5.62
N ARG A 112 -13.44 -3.48 -4.46
CA ARG A 112 -13.72 -2.75 -3.23
C ARG A 112 -12.55 -1.85 -2.80
N HIS A 113 -11.31 -2.34 -2.83
CA HIS A 113 -10.14 -1.54 -2.44
C HIS A 113 -9.95 -0.32 -3.34
N PHE A 114 -10.22 -0.44 -4.64
CA PHE A 114 -10.15 0.68 -5.58
C PHE A 114 -11.20 1.78 -5.35
N ARG A 115 -12.31 1.50 -4.66
CA ARG A 115 -13.33 2.52 -4.34
C ARG A 115 -12.84 3.52 -3.29
N LYS A 116 -12.91 4.82 -3.58
CA LYS A 116 -12.59 5.88 -2.62
C LYS A 116 -13.71 6.14 -1.62
N ASP A 117 -14.94 6.18 -2.10
CA ASP A 117 -16.11 6.31 -1.24
C ASP A 117 -16.61 4.92 -0.81
N LYS A 118 -16.16 4.51 0.38
CA LYS A 118 -16.56 3.25 1.02
C LYS A 118 -16.48 3.36 2.55
N PRO A 119 -17.34 2.64 3.28
CA PRO A 119 -17.15 2.49 4.72
C PRO A 119 -15.85 1.74 4.99
N ILE A 120 -15.12 2.16 6.03
CA ILE A 120 -13.92 1.48 6.50
C ILE A 120 -14.33 0.17 7.17
N ARG A 121 -13.93 -0.98 6.60
CA ARG A 121 -14.16 -2.31 7.18
C ARG A 121 -12.86 -3.00 7.56
N TRP A 122 -11.80 -2.82 6.78
CA TRP A 122 -10.47 -3.36 7.05
C TRP A 122 -9.46 -2.27 7.30
N HIS A 123 -8.37 -2.56 8.02
CA HIS A 123 -7.33 -1.56 8.31
C HIS A 123 -6.76 -0.93 7.04
N VAL A 124 -6.62 -1.70 5.95
CA VAL A 124 -6.14 -1.20 4.66
C VAL A 124 -7.15 -0.26 3.98
N ASP A 125 -8.43 -0.28 4.34
CA ASP A 125 -9.42 0.67 3.80
C ASP A 125 -9.06 2.11 4.19
N GLU A 126 -8.47 2.35 5.37
CA GLU A 126 -8.01 3.69 5.79
C GLU A 126 -6.89 4.24 4.90
N LEU A 127 -6.09 3.35 4.33
CA LEU A 127 -5.01 3.72 3.41
C LEU A 127 -5.58 3.91 2.01
N THR A 128 -6.34 2.95 1.50
CA THR A 128 -6.85 2.98 0.11
C THR A 128 -7.82 4.12 -0.15
N THR A 129 -8.62 4.53 0.84
CA THR A 129 -9.50 5.70 0.73
C THR A 129 -8.74 7.02 0.63
N ARG A 130 -7.51 7.09 1.17
CA ARG A 130 -6.64 8.27 1.19
C ARG A 130 -5.48 8.22 0.21
N ALA A 131 -5.31 7.09 -0.48
CA ALA A 131 -4.23 6.90 -1.44
C ALA A 131 -4.35 7.87 -2.62
N ALA A 132 -3.24 8.36 -3.12
CA ALA A 132 -3.18 9.13 -4.35
C ALA A 132 -3.34 8.22 -5.57
N HIS A 133 -2.70 7.05 -5.52
CA HIS A 133 -2.75 6.04 -6.57
C HIS A 133 -2.81 4.64 -5.96
N ILE A 134 -3.46 3.70 -6.68
CA ILE A 134 -3.53 2.30 -6.30
C ILE A 134 -3.31 1.46 -7.57
N GLU A 135 -2.43 0.47 -7.47
CA GLU A 135 -2.37 -0.67 -8.39
C GLU A 135 -2.52 -1.95 -7.58
N ALA A 136 -2.77 -3.06 -8.26
CA ALA A 136 -2.85 -4.36 -7.63
C ALA A 136 -2.19 -5.46 -8.48
N LEU A 137 -1.72 -6.50 -7.82
CA LEU A 137 -1.41 -7.78 -8.42
C LEU A 137 -2.43 -8.79 -7.91
N ALA A 138 -3.05 -9.52 -8.82
CA ALA A 138 -3.92 -10.66 -8.56
C ALA A 138 -3.14 -11.96 -8.74
N ILE A 139 -3.22 -12.85 -7.75
CA ILE A 139 -2.55 -14.15 -7.72
C ILE A 139 -3.60 -15.22 -7.37
N PRO A 140 -4.33 -15.74 -8.38
CA PRO A 140 -5.27 -16.85 -8.20
C PRO A 140 -4.59 -18.06 -7.54
N GLY A 141 -5.26 -18.69 -6.58
CA GLY A 141 -4.72 -19.81 -5.80
C GLY A 141 -3.55 -19.47 -4.86
N GLY A 142 -3.06 -18.23 -4.87
CA GLY A 142 -1.94 -17.79 -4.03
C GLY A 142 -2.31 -17.53 -2.57
N SER A 143 -1.28 -17.27 -1.76
CA SER A 143 -1.39 -16.96 -0.33
C SER A 143 -0.80 -15.59 0.00
N GLU A 144 -1.46 -14.83 0.87
CA GLU A 144 -0.93 -13.53 1.34
C GLU A 144 0.40 -13.69 2.10
N CYS A 145 0.58 -14.79 2.83
CA CYS A 145 1.83 -15.08 3.53
C CYS A 145 2.98 -15.37 2.56
N GLU A 146 2.70 -16.04 1.44
CA GLU A 146 3.69 -16.31 0.41
C GLU A 146 4.14 -15.01 -0.24
N ILE A 147 3.21 -14.11 -0.56
CA ILE A 147 3.51 -12.77 -1.07
C ILE A 147 4.46 -12.03 -0.11
N VAL A 148 4.13 -12.01 1.18
CA VAL A 148 4.97 -11.34 2.20
C VAL A 148 6.34 -11.99 2.29
N SER A 149 6.41 -13.32 2.30
CA SER A 149 7.67 -14.08 2.37
C SER A 149 8.59 -13.76 1.19
N GLN A 150 8.07 -13.81 -0.04
CA GLN A 150 8.83 -13.51 -1.25
C GLN A 150 9.33 -12.06 -1.25
N LEU A 151 8.49 -11.10 -0.86
CA LEU A 151 8.87 -9.68 -0.78
C LEU A 151 9.97 -9.43 0.25
N LEU A 152 9.83 -9.99 1.46
CA LEU A 152 10.85 -9.85 2.50
C LEU A 152 12.15 -10.56 2.12
N GLY A 153 12.08 -11.72 1.47
CA GLY A 153 13.23 -12.50 1.00
C GLY A 153 14.14 -11.74 0.03
N THR A 154 13.60 -10.75 -0.69
CA THR A 154 14.41 -9.90 -1.58
C THR A 154 15.37 -8.96 -0.83
N GLY A 155 15.12 -8.71 0.46
CA GLY A 155 15.81 -7.69 1.25
C GLY A 155 15.54 -6.24 0.80
N LYS A 156 14.61 -6.03 -0.13
CA LYS A 156 14.21 -4.72 -0.65
C LYS A 156 12.95 -4.16 0.03
N PHE A 157 12.29 -4.96 0.87
CA PHE A 157 11.08 -4.58 1.61
C PHE A 157 11.26 -4.81 3.11
N ARG A 158 10.52 -4.04 3.91
CA ARG A 158 10.43 -4.19 5.37
C ARG A 158 8.99 -3.96 5.86
N PRO A 159 8.61 -4.46 7.04
CA PRO A 159 7.33 -4.13 7.65
C PRO A 159 7.13 -2.61 7.73
N ALA A 160 5.97 -2.13 7.28
CA ALA A 160 5.57 -0.73 7.41
C ALA A 160 5.06 -0.43 8.82
N LEU A 161 4.26 -1.35 9.36
CA LEU A 161 3.79 -1.36 10.74
C LEU A 161 3.62 -2.81 11.19
N SER A 162 4.35 -3.22 12.22
CA SER A 162 4.28 -4.58 12.78
C SER A 162 2.83 -4.94 13.18
N GLY A 163 2.42 -6.16 12.84
CA GLY A 163 1.07 -6.69 13.10
C GLY A 163 -0.01 -6.20 12.14
N PHE A 164 0.28 -5.24 11.24
CA PHE A 164 -0.75 -4.69 10.36
C PHE A 164 -1.23 -5.74 9.37
N GLY A 165 -2.52 -6.06 9.45
CA GLY A 165 -3.17 -7.01 8.54
C GLY A 165 -2.75 -8.47 8.74
N SER A 166 -2.00 -8.78 9.79
CA SER A 166 -1.53 -10.12 10.14
C SER A 166 -2.09 -10.58 11.49
N SER A 167 -3.26 -10.07 11.90
CA SER A 167 -3.81 -10.33 13.24
C SER A 167 -4.22 -11.80 13.44
N ASP A 168 -4.52 -12.51 12.37
CA ASP A 168 -4.81 -13.94 12.28
C ASP A 168 -3.62 -14.77 11.75
N CYS A 169 -2.46 -14.13 11.56
CA CYS A 169 -1.25 -14.75 11.02
C CYS A 169 -0.13 -14.72 12.07
N SER A 170 0.32 -15.89 12.51
CA SER A 170 1.39 -16.03 13.51
C SER A 170 2.82 -15.96 12.94
N VAL A 171 2.96 -16.06 11.62
CA VAL A 171 4.26 -16.19 10.94
C VAL A 171 4.75 -14.84 10.41
N CYS A 172 3.85 -14.04 9.83
CA CYS A 172 4.25 -12.80 9.18
C CYS A 172 4.39 -11.65 10.19
N PRO A 173 5.49 -10.87 10.12
CA PRO A 173 5.67 -9.71 11.00
C PRO A 173 4.65 -8.59 10.72
N ALA A 174 4.20 -8.47 9.47
CA ALA A 174 3.12 -7.62 9.01
C ALA A 174 2.74 -8.03 7.58
N HIS A 175 1.49 -7.80 7.17
CA HIS A 175 1.08 -7.89 5.76
C HIS A 175 1.17 -6.55 5.02
N LEU A 176 1.41 -5.45 5.74
CA LEU A 176 1.75 -4.15 5.17
C LEU A 176 3.26 -3.93 5.20
N LEU A 177 3.86 -3.82 4.01
CA LEU A 177 5.27 -3.62 3.78
C LEU A 177 5.53 -2.26 3.12
N GLN A 178 6.77 -1.79 3.22
CA GLN A 178 7.27 -0.63 2.51
C GLN A 178 8.63 -0.96 1.87
N PRO A 179 8.93 -0.45 0.66
CA PRO A 179 10.22 -0.64 0.05
C PRO A 179 11.30 0.12 0.84
N ILE A 180 12.51 -0.42 0.83
CA ILE A 180 13.70 0.16 1.43
C ILE A 180 14.38 1.00 0.34
N PRO A 181 14.52 2.33 0.52
CA PRO A 181 15.24 3.16 -0.43
C PRO A 181 16.67 2.63 -0.65
N ALA A 182 17.16 2.65 -1.89
CA ALA A 182 18.48 2.14 -2.26
C ALA A 182 19.63 2.72 -1.39
N THR A 183 19.48 3.97 -0.92
CA THR A 183 20.42 4.64 -0.01
C THR A 183 20.55 3.97 1.37
N GLN A 184 19.59 3.14 1.79
CA GLN A 184 19.61 2.40 3.06
C GLN A 184 19.87 0.89 2.88
N GLN A 185 19.95 0.39 1.64
CA GLN A 185 20.12 -1.04 1.37
C GLN A 185 21.54 -1.56 1.68
N SER A 186 22.58 -0.71 1.61
CA SER A 186 23.96 -1.12 1.96
C SER A 186 24.18 -1.30 3.47
N GLN A 187 23.44 -0.57 4.31
CA GLN A 187 23.58 -0.60 5.76
C GLN A 187 22.94 -1.83 6.41
N LEU A 188 21.89 -2.39 5.80
CA LEU A 188 21.21 -3.60 6.30
C LEU A 188 21.96 -4.90 5.96
N ARG A 189 22.80 -4.90 4.90
CA ARG A 189 23.67 -6.04 4.57
C ARG A 189 24.84 -6.20 5.55
N GLY A 190 25.15 -5.18 6.36
CA GLY A 190 26.25 -5.20 7.34
C GLY A 190 25.90 -5.76 8.72
N ARG A 191 24.66 -6.25 8.95
CA ARG A 191 24.21 -6.75 10.25
C ARG A 191 24.00 -8.28 10.22
N HIS A 192 25.03 -9.01 9.81
CA HIS A 192 25.12 -10.45 10.06
C HIS A 192 25.86 -10.63 11.40
N PRO A 193 25.24 -11.20 12.45
CA PRO A 193 26.01 -11.62 13.61
C PRO A 193 26.88 -12.82 13.20
N ALA A 194 28.14 -12.78 13.63
CA ALA A 194 29.07 -13.91 13.56
C ALA A 194 28.63 -15.05 14.47
#